data_AF-A0A1H7CZA9-F1
#
_entry.id   AF-A0A1H7CZA9-F1
#
_cell.length_a   1.000
_cell.length_b   1.000
_cell.length_c   1.000
_cell.angle_alpha   90.00
_cell.angle_beta   90.00
_cell.angle_gamma   90.00
#
_symmetry.space_group_name_H-M   'P 1'
#
loop_
_entity.id
_entity.type
_entity.pdbx_description
1 polymer ?
#
loop_
_entity_poly.entity_id
_entity_poly.type
_entity_poly.pdbx_seq_one_letter_code
_entity_poly.pdbx_strand_id
1 'polypeptide(L)'
;MSTSQIPGERVRILADEFLAIPATPYQQRSLGAALALFLDTATKTALHRAELVSKSALSRLLNEYTWDTAQGWTVLQHAQWDALLSAAR
;
A
#
# COMPACT_ATOMS: atom_id res chain seq x y z
N MET A 1 -3.70 28.76 14.89
CA MET A 1 -3.62 28.35 13.48
C MET A 1 -3.29 26.87 13.47
N SER A 2 -4.16 26.05 12.87
CA SER A 2 -4.13 24.59 12.97
C SER A 2 -3.26 24.02 11.85
N THR A 3 -2.06 23.56 12.18
CA THR A 3 -1.12 22.95 11.22
C THR A 3 -0.72 21.57 11.71
N SER A 4 -1.60 20.57 11.55
CA SER A 4 -1.22 19.16 11.76
C SER A 4 -2.02 18.14 10.94
N GLN A 5 -2.94 18.55 10.05
CA GLN A 5 -3.81 17.60 9.32
C GLN A 5 -3.24 17.04 8.01
N ILE A 6 -2.05 17.47 7.58
CA ILE A 6 -1.49 17.16 6.26
C ILE A 6 -0.85 15.75 6.13
N PRO A 7 -0.39 15.04 7.18
CA PRO A 7 0.19 13.70 7.01
C PRO A 7 -0.83 12.65 6.56
N GLY A 8 -2.04 12.66 7.13
CA GLY A 8 -3.03 11.61 6.89
C GLY A 8 -3.63 11.61 5.48
N GLU A 9 -3.90 12.80 4.94
CA GLU A 9 -4.47 12.94 3.59
C GLU A 9 -3.48 12.51 2.51
N ARG A 10 -2.19 12.82 2.67
CA ARG A 10 -1.13 12.42 1.74
C ARG A 10 -0.84 10.92 1.78
N VAL A 11 -0.82 10.33 2.99
CA VAL A 11 -0.69 8.88 3.15
C VAL A 11 -1.86 8.16 2.49
N ARG A 12 -3.07 8.72 2.56
CA ARG A 12 -4.24 8.17 1.88
C ARG A 12 -4.12 8.26 0.35
N ILE A 13 -3.71 9.40 -0.21
CA ILE A 13 -3.51 9.56 -1.66
C ILE A 13 -2.47 8.56 -2.18
N LEU A 14 -1.33 8.41 -1.48
CA LEU A 14 -0.31 7.43 -1.84
C LEU A 14 -0.84 5.99 -1.78
N ALA A 15 -1.62 5.67 -0.74
CA ALA A 15 -2.24 4.35 -0.61
C ALA A 15 -3.23 4.11 -1.76
N ASP A 16 -4.05 5.10 -2.14
CA ASP A 16 -5.01 4.99 -3.23
C ASP A 16 -4.31 4.81 -4.59
N GLU A 17 -3.26 5.59 -4.87
CA GLU A 17 -2.46 5.46 -6.10
C GLU A 17 -1.77 4.10 -6.21
N PHE A 18 -1.20 3.63 -5.10
CA PHE A 18 -0.52 2.33 -5.06
C PHE A 18 -1.51 1.15 -5.14
N LEU A 19 -2.67 1.26 -4.49
CA LEU A 19 -3.73 0.26 -4.54
C LEU A 19 -4.46 0.22 -5.88
N ALA A 20 -4.38 1.28 -6.70
CA ALA A 20 -4.97 1.32 -8.02
C ALA A 20 -4.15 0.58 -9.10
N ILE A 21 -2.90 0.21 -8.81
CA ILE A 21 -1.97 -0.40 -9.78
C ILE A 21 -2.47 -1.78 -10.27
N PRO A 22 -2.92 -2.70 -9.40
CA PRO A 22 -3.50 -3.94 -9.88
C PRO A 22 -4.81 -3.68 -10.63
N ALA A 23 -4.95 -4.28 -11.81
CA ALA A 23 -6.06 -4.00 -12.73
C ALA A 23 -7.43 -4.48 -12.24
N THR A 24 -7.47 -5.41 -11.27
CA THR A 24 -8.72 -6.04 -10.84
C THR A 24 -9.04 -5.76 -9.37
N PRO A 25 -10.31 -5.52 -8.99
CA PRO A 25 -10.72 -5.33 -7.60
C PRO A 25 -10.32 -6.49 -6.65
N TYR A 26 -10.12 -7.69 -7.19
CA TYR A 26 -9.61 -8.83 -6.42
C TYR A 26 -8.13 -8.68 -6.07
N GLN A 27 -7.31 -8.25 -7.04
CA GLN A 27 -5.88 -8.01 -6.81
C GLN A 27 -5.65 -6.79 -5.92
N GLN A 28 -6.44 -5.72 -6.09
CA GLN A 28 -6.38 -4.52 -5.24
C GLN A 28 -6.65 -4.85 -3.77
N ARG A 29 -7.70 -5.65 -3.50
CA ARG A 29 -7.99 -6.15 -2.13
C ARG A 29 -6.87 -7.02 -1.58
N SER A 30 -6.33 -7.91 -2.41
CA SER A 30 -5.20 -8.76 -2.02
C SER A 30 -3.95 -7.92 -1.69
N LEU A 31 -3.69 -6.85 -2.43
CA LEU A 31 -2.58 -5.93 -2.20
C LEU A 31 -2.78 -5.12 -0.91
N GLY A 32 -3.98 -4.60 -0.69
CA GLY A 32 -4.35 -3.93 0.57
C GLY A 32 -4.16 -4.84 1.78
N ALA A 33 -4.55 -6.11 1.66
CA ALA A 33 -4.32 -7.10 2.71
C ALA A 33 -2.83 -7.37 2.96
N ALA A 34 -2.01 -7.44 1.90
CA ALA A 34 -0.56 -7.60 2.02
C ALA A 34 0.08 -6.40 2.72
N LEU A 35 -0.32 -5.17 2.37
CA LEU A 35 0.20 -3.96 3.00
C LEU A 35 -0.16 -3.87 4.48
N ALA A 36 -1.40 -4.20 4.85
CA ALA A 36 -1.83 -4.23 6.24
C ALA A 36 -0.98 -5.20 7.09
N LEU A 37 -0.60 -6.35 6.52
CA LEU A 37 0.30 -7.31 7.18
C LEU A 37 1.71 -6.79 7.39
N PHE A 38 2.27 -6.05 6.42
CA PHE A 38 3.61 -5.48 6.54
C PHE A 38 3.66 -4.27 7.49
N LEU A 39 2.58 -3.49 7.57
CA LEU A 39 2.49 -2.30 8.40
C LEU A 39 2.09 -2.61 9.86
N ASP A 40 1.44 -3.74 10.13
CA ASP A 40 1.19 -4.22 11.49
C ASP A 40 2.45 -4.91 12.06
N THR A 41 3.46 -4.11 12.40
CA THR A 41 4.73 -4.58 12.97
C THR A 41 4.57 -5.18 14.37
N ALA A 42 3.45 -4.91 15.05
CA ALA A 42 3.15 -5.41 16.39
C ALA A 42 2.52 -6.81 16.34
N THR A 43 1.81 -7.14 15.26
CA THR A 43 0.98 -8.34 15.18
C THR A 43 1.33 -9.14 13.93
N LYS A 44 2.47 -9.86 13.96
CA LYS A 44 2.94 -10.79 12.90
C LYS A 44 1.92 -11.86 12.46
N THR A 45 0.77 -11.96 13.12
CA THR A 45 -0.27 -12.98 12.91
C THR A 45 -1.64 -12.41 12.53
N ALA A 46 -1.77 -11.09 12.29
CA ALA A 46 -3.06 -10.44 12.05
C ALA A 46 -3.59 -10.54 10.60
N LEU A 47 -3.37 -11.67 9.93
CA LEU A 47 -3.97 -11.96 8.60
C LEU A 47 -5.51 -11.92 8.64
N HIS A 48 -6.10 -12.11 9.81
CA HIS A 48 -7.54 -12.03 10.06
C HIS A 48 -8.09 -10.59 10.17
N ARG A 49 -7.21 -9.57 10.30
CA ARG A 49 -7.60 -8.15 10.36
C ARG A 49 -7.48 -7.43 9.03
N ALA A 50 -6.60 -7.91 8.15
CA ALA A 50 -6.67 -7.56 6.74
C ALA A 50 -7.99 -8.11 6.18
N GLU A 51 -8.82 -7.26 5.57
CA GLU A 51 -10.13 -7.66 5.04
C GLU A 51 -10.04 -8.98 4.25
N LEU A 52 -10.52 -10.08 4.83
CA LEU A 52 -11.02 -11.30 4.16
C LEU A 52 -10.23 -11.85 2.95
N VAL A 53 -8.91 -11.74 2.89
CA VAL A 53 -8.10 -12.34 1.82
C VAL A 53 -7.50 -13.67 2.31
N SER A 54 -7.75 -14.75 1.60
CA SER A 54 -7.18 -16.07 1.94
C SER A 54 -5.67 -16.10 1.72
N LYS A 55 -4.96 -17.00 2.43
CA LYS A 55 -3.52 -17.24 2.19
C LYS A 55 -3.21 -17.57 0.73
N SER A 56 -4.11 -18.32 0.06
CA SER A 56 -3.98 -18.62 -1.37
C SER A 56 -4.10 -17.36 -2.23
N ALA A 57 -5.03 -16.46 -1.95
CA ALA A 57 -5.21 -15.21 -2.69
C ALA A 57 -3.96 -14.30 -2.61
N LEU A 58 -3.38 -14.18 -1.42
CA LEU A 58 -2.09 -13.49 -1.22
C LEU A 58 -0.96 -14.16 -1.99
N SER A 59 -0.88 -15.49 -1.95
CA SER A 59 0.14 -16.24 -2.71
C SER A 59 0.02 -16.00 -4.21
N ARG A 60 -1.20 -16.01 -4.77
CA ARG A 60 -1.41 -15.71 -6.19
C ARG A 60 -1.03 -14.28 -6.54
N LEU A 61 -1.37 -13.31 -5.68
CA LEU A 61 -0.96 -11.92 -5.90
C LEU A 61 0.56 -11.76 -5.99
N LEU A 62 1.30 -12.41 -5.09
CA LEU A 62 2.74 -12.23 -5.00
C LEU A 62 3.52 -13.06 -6.05
N ASN A 63 2.95 -14.18 -6.51
CA ASN A 63 3.70 -15.16 -7.31
C ASN A 63 3.10 -15.46 -8.69
N GLU A 64 1.80 -15.30 -8.88
CA GLU A 64 1.11 -15.72 -10.10
C GLU A 64 0.61 -14.53 -10.93
N TYR A 65 0.14 -13.47 -10.28
CA TYR A 65 -0.41 -12.31 -10.98
C TYR A 65 0.69 -11.38 -11.47
N THR A 66 0.65 -11.09 -12.76
CA THR A 66 1.34 -9.99 -13.38
C THR A 66 0.55 -8.71 -13.11
N TRP A 67 1.03 -7.93 -12.15
CA TRP A 67 0.63 -6.54 -11.96
C TRP A 67 1.88 -5.68 -12.11
N ASP A 68 1.71 -4.41 -12.48
CA ASP A 68 2.84 -3.55 -12.85
C ASP A 68 3.65 -3.11 -11.61
N THR A 69 4.52 -4.01 -11.15
CA THR A 69 5.40 -3.78 -10.01
C THR A 69 6.42 -2.67 -10.28
N ALA A 70 6.76 -2.41 -11.55
CA ALA A 70 7.62 -1.30 -11.94
C ALA A 70 6.92 0.06 -11.75
N GLN A 71 5.63 0.13 -12.11
CA GLN A 71 4.79 1.27 -11.77
C GLN A 71 4.67 1.45 -10.25
N GLY A 72 4.51 0.34 -9.51
CA GLY A 72 4.52 0.36 -8.04
C GLY A 72 5.78 0.97 -7.45
N TRP A 73 6.93 0.57 -7.96
CA TRP A 73 8.22 1.14 -7.57
C TRP A 73 8.32 2.63 -7.88
N THR A 74 7.83 3.06 -9.04
CA THR A 74 7.84 4.46 -9.47
C THR A 74 7.01 5.34 -8.53
N VAL A 75 5.79 4.89 -8.17
CA VAL A 75 4.90 5.60 -7.23
C VAL A 75 5.58 5.76 -5.86
N LEU A 76 6.21 4.68 -5.35
CA LEU A 76 6.92 4.73 -4.07
C LEU A 76 8.13 5.68 -4.10
N GLN A 77 8.91 5.67 -5.19
CA GLN A 77 10.07 6.56 -5.34
C GLN A 77 9.66 8.04 -5.39
N HIS A 78 8.62 8.38 -6.15
CA HIS A 78 8.10 9.74 -6.19
C HIS A 78 7.61 10.19 -4.80
N ALA A 79 6.85 9.35 -4.10
CA ALA A 79 6.36 9.67 -2.76
C ALA A 79 7.50 9.85 -1.75
N GLN A 80 8.55 9.04 -1.84
CA GLN A 80 9.75 9.19 -1.02
C GLN A 80 10.45 10.52 -1.30
N TRP A 81 10.59 10.90 -2.57
CA TRP A 81 11.19 12.17 -2.95
C TRP A 81 10.39 13.37 -2.46
N ASP A 82 9.06 13.33 -2.59
CA ASP A 82 8.16 14.38 -2.08
C ASP A 82 8.23 14.53 -0.56
N ALA A 83 8.36 13.42 0.16
CA ALA A 83 8.54 13.41 1.61
C ALA A 83 9.88 14.06 2.01
N LEU A 84 10.97 13.68 1.33
CA LEU A 84 12.29 14.27 1.56
C LEU A 84 12.29 15.78 1.27
N LEU A 85 11.69 16.19 0.16
CA LEU A 85 11.63 17.58 -0.26
C LEU A 85 10.75 18.42 0.67
N SER A 86 9.72 17.81 1.26
CA SER A 86 8.90 18.43 2.31
C SER A 86 9.66 18.59 3.63
N ALA A 87 10.48 17.60 4.03
CA ALA A 87 11.24 17.64 5.27
C ALA A 87 12.44 18.60 5.21
N ALA A 88 12.95 18.90 4.01
CA ALA A 88 14.04 19.84 3.78
C ALA A 88 13.59 21.31 3.74
N ARG A 89 12.28 21.59 3.79
CA ARG A 89 11.68 22.93 3.80
C ARG A 89 11.18 23.29 5.19
#